data_AF-A0A9D2QK83-F1
#
_entry.id   AF-A0A9D2QK83-F1
#
_cell.length_a   1.000
_cell.length_b   1.000
_cell.length_c   1.000
_cell.angle_alpha   90.00
_cell.angle_beta   90.00
_cell.angle_gamma   90.00
#
_symmetry.space_group_name_H-M   'P 1'
#
loop_
_entity.id
_entity.type
_entity.pdbx_description
1 polymer ?
#
loop_
_entity_poly.entity_id
_entity_poly.type
_entity_poly.pdbx_seq_one_letter_code
_entity_poly.pdbx_strand_id
1 'polypeptide(L)' 'MKNMRTMRFTRTALKNLFSPPVTRPYPEQPREYSERTRGHVEIDIDTCILCGLCSRKCPTGAIT' A
#
# COMPACT_ATOMS: atom_id res chain seq x y z
N MET A 1 -5.52 45.04 20.95
CA MET A 1 -6.08 44.31 19.79
C MET A 1 -6.06 42.82 20.09
N LYS A 2 -7.15 42.34 20.69
CA LYS A 2 -8.10 41.41 20.07
C LYS A 2 -7.47 40.04 19.74
N ASN A 3 -7.58 39.15 20.72
CA ASN A 3 -7.78 37.71 20.56
C ASN A 3 -6.71 36.94 19.76
N MET A 4 -5.56 36.67 20.38
CA MET A 4 -4.59 35.65 19.95
C MET A 4 -5.10 34.21 20.22
N ARG A 5 -6.40 33.94 20.01
CA ARG A 5 -6.99 32.60 20.16
C ARG A 5 -7.05 31.83 18.83
N THR A 6 -6.46 32.37 17.76
CA THR A 6 -6.82 32.04 16.37
C THR A 6 -5.82 31.16 15.61
N MET A 7 -4.78 30.65 16.27
CA MET A 7 -3.81 29.78 15.60
C MET A 7 -3.35 28.65 16.54
N ARG A 8 -4.26 27.76 16.93
CA ARG A 8 -3.88 26.54 17.68
C ARG A 8 -2.93 25.61 16.91
N PHE A 9 -2.86 25.78 15.58
CA PHE A 9 -2.14 24.90 14.67
C PHE A 9 -0.74 25.40 14.29
N THR A 10 -0.37 26.65 14.60
CA THR A 10 0.93 27.23 14.18
C THR A 10 2.12 26.42 14.67
N ARG A 11 2.07 25.92 15.91
CA ARG A 11 3.13 25.06 16.45
C ARG A 11 3.34 23.78 15.63
N THR A 12 2.25 23.15 15.19
CA THR A 12 2.29 21.93 14.37
C THR A 12 2.71 22.24 12.93
N ALA A 13 2.19 23.33 12.35
CA ALA A 13 2.58 23.79 11.02
C ALA A 13 4.08 24.08 10.93
N LEU A 14 4.62 24.80 11.92
CA LEU A 14 6.05 25.12 11.97
C LEU A 14 6.90 23.86 12.15
N LYS A 15 6.46 22.89 12.98
CA LYS A 15 7.16 21.61 13.16
C LYS A 15 7.18 20.77 11.88
N ASN A 16 6.05 20.67 11.19
CA ASN A 16 5.94 19.85 9.97
C ASN A 16 6.68 20.47 8.78
N LEU A 17 6.81 21.80 8.72
CA LEU A 17 7.55 22.48 7.65
C LEU A 17 9.04 22.07 7.60
N PHE A 18 9.65 21.83 8.75
CA PHE A 18 11.06 21.42 8.86
C PHE A 18 11.25 19.91 9.02
N SER A 19 10.16 19.13 9.07
CA SER A 19 10.25 17.67 9.15
C SER A 19 10.38 17.08 7.75
N PRO A 20 11.15 15.99 7.57
CA PRO A 20 11.22 15.30 6.28
C PRO A 20 9.83 14.79 5.86
N PRO A 21 9.55 14.70 4.55
CA PRO A 21 8.29 14.17 4.07
C PRO A 21 8.13 12.70 4.48
N VAL A 22 6.93 12.33 4.91
CA VAL A 22 6.59 10.94 5.27
C VAL A 22 6.45 10.05 4.03
N THR A 23 6.26 10.66 2.86
CA THR A 23 6.10 9.97 1.59
C THR A 23 7.40 9.32 1.12
N ARG A 24 7.29 8.17 0.46
CA ARG A 24 8.41 7.52 -0.24
C ARG A 24 8.40 7.96 -1.72
N PRO A 25 9.54 8.32 -2.32
CA PRO A 25 9.59 8.71 -3.73
C PRO A 25 9.44 7.48 -4.63
N TYR A 26 8.24 7.24 -5.16
CA TYR A 26 8.04 6.25 -6.22
C TYR A 26 8.42 6.87 -7.58
N PRO A 27 9.17 6.18 -8.46
CA PRO A 27 9.57 4.77 -8.41
C PRO A 27 10.96 4.50 -7.81
N GLU A 28 11.72 5.54 -7.46
CA GLU A 28 13.13 5.45 -7.02
C GLU A 28 13.32 4.63 -5.73
N GLN A 29 12.38 4.74 -4.79
CA GLN A 29 12.35 3.96 -3.56
C GLN A 29 11.12 3.05 -3.53
N PRO A 30 11.23 1.79 -4.00
CA PRO A 30 10.15 0.83 -3.96
C PRO A 30 9.64 0.59 -2.54
N ARG A 31 8.35 0.25 -2.44
CA ARG A 31 7.75 -0.10 -1.16
C ARG A 31 8.18 -1.50 -0.74
N GLU A 32 8.69 -1.61 0.49
CA GLU A 32 8.83 -2.90 1.17
C GLU A 32 7.45 -3.49 1.49
N TYR A 33 7.21 -4.70 1.00
CA TYR A 33 6.00 -5.48 1.29
C TYR A 33 6.27 -6.42 2.47
N SER A 34 5.25 -6.68 3.28
CA SER A 34 5.36 -7.69 4.34
C SER A 34 5.30 -9.10 3.75
N GLU A 35 5.85 -10.09 4.46
CA GLU A 35 5.93 -11.49 4.00
C GLU A 35 4.58 -12.10 3.58
N ARG A 36 3.47 -11.65 4.18
CA ARG A 36 2.12 -12.15 3.88
C ARG A 36 1.35 -11.29 2.89
N THR A 37 2.01 -10.32 2.24
CA THR A 37 1.37 -9.49 1.23
C THR A 37 0.99 -10.36 0.03
N ARG A 38 -0.28 -10.32 -0.35
CA ARG A 38 -0.78 -10.99 -1.56
C ARG A 38 -0.49 -10.11 -2.77
N GLY A 39 0.59 -10.43 -3.49
CA GLY A 39 1.02 -9.75 -4.71
C GLY A 39 0.36 -10.33 -5.96
N HIS A 40 1.13 -10.36 -7.05
CA HIS A 40 0.72 -11.05 -8.27
C HIS A 40 0.65 -12.56 -8.03
N VAL A 41 -0.40 -13.19 -8.53
CA VAL A 41 -0.62 -14.63 -8.39
C VAL A 41 -0.18 -15.29 -9.70
N GLU A 42 0.74 -16.23 -9.60
CA GLU A 42 1.26 -17.02 -10.73
C GLU A 42 0.92 -18.50 -10.53
N ILE A 43 0.71 -19.20 -11.64
CA ILE A 43 0.48 -20.65 -11.65
C ILE A 43 1.75 -21.31 -12.17
N ASP A 44 2.36 -22.12 -11.32
CA ASP A 44 3.43 -23.02 -11.73
C ASP A 44 2.82 -24.22 -12.47
N ILE A 45 3.13 -24.33 -13.77
CA ILE A 45 2.56 -25.35 -14.66
C ILE A 45 3.22 -26.72 -14.42
N ASP A 46 4.47 -26.76 -13.99
CA ASP A 46 5.19 -28.02 -13.78
C ASP A 46 4.63 -28.80 -12.59
N THR A 47 4.06 -28.10 -11.60
CA THR A 47 3.41 -28.69 -10.42
C THR A 47 1.89 -28.83 -10.56
N CYS A 48 1.29 -28.24 -11.59
CA CYS A 48 -0.16 -28.26 -11.80
C CYS A 48 -0.65 -29.64 -12.29
N ILE A 49 -1.65 -30.21 -11.60
CA ILE A 49 -2.30 -31.48 -11.99
C ILE A 49 -3.66 -31.29 -12.70
N LEU A 50 -3.96 -30.07 -13.16
CA LEU A 50 -5.18 -29.74 -13.90
C LEU A 50 -6.50 -30.09 -13.18
N CYS A 51 -6.53 -30.02 -11.84
CA CYS A 51 -7.72 -30.37 -11.04
C CYS A 51 -8.86 -29.33 -11.08
N GLY A 52 -8.61 -28.14 -11.64
CA GLY A 52 -9.58 -27.06 -11.76
C GLY A 52 -10.10 -26.48 -10.43
N LEU A 53 -9.46 -26.78 -9.29
CA LEU A 53 -9.88 -26.26 -7.98
C LEU A 53 -9.69 -24.75 -7.87
N CYS A 54 -8.58 -24.23 -8.40
CA CYS A 54 -8.29 -22.79 -8.43
C CYS A 54 -9.35 -22.02 -9.21
N SER A 55 -9.73 -22.49 -10.40
CA SER A 55 -10.81 -21.89 -11.22
C SER A 55 -12.15 -21.92 -10.49
N ARG A 56 -12.59 -23.10 -10.01
CA ARG A 56 -13.88 -23.25 -9.30
C ARG A 56 -13.99 -22.41 -8.02
N LYS A 57 -12.87 -22.18 -7.33
CA LYS A 57 -12.84 -21.41 -6.08
C LYS A 57 -12.71 -19.90 -6.31
N CYS A 58 -12.26 -19.48 -7.49
CA CYS A 58 -12.03 -18.08 -7.81
C CYS A 58 -13.36 -17.31 -7.80
N PRO A 59 -13.56 -16.31 -6.91
CA PRO A 59 -14.83 -15.60 -6.82
C PRO A 59 -15.12 -14.74 -8.05
N THR A 60 -14.08 -14.33 -8.78
CA THR A 60 -14.19 -13.48 -9.97
C THR A 60 -14.12 -14.27 -11.28
N GLY A 61 -13.87 -15.59 -11.23
CA GLY A 61 -13.67 -16.41 -12.42
C GLY A 61 -12.44 -16.01 -13.26
N ALA A 62 -11.39 -15.46 -12.63
CA ALA A 62 -10.19 -14.99 -13.35
C ALA A 62 -9.29 -16.11 -13.90
N ILE A 63 -9.54 -17.37 -13.52
CA ILE A 63 -8.75 -18.54 -13.93
C ILE A 63 -9.67 -19.47 -14.72
N THR A 64 -9.20 -19.93 -15.88
CA THR A 64 -9.90 -20.89 -16.75
C THR A 64 -9.27 -22.27 -16.65
#